data_AF-A0A2Y9AK11-F1
#
_entry.id   AF-A0A2Y9AK11-F1
#
_cell.length_a   1.000
_cell.length_b   1.000
_cell.length_c   1.000
_cell.angle_alpha   90.00
_cell.angle_beta   90.00
_cell.angle_gamma   90.00
#
_symmetry.space_group_name_H-M   'P 1'
#
loop_
_entity.id
_entity.type
_entity.pdbx_description
1 polymer ?
#
loop_
_entity_poly.entity_id
_entity_poly.type
_entity_poly.pdbx_seq_one_letter_code
_entity_poly.pdbx_strand_id
1 'polypeptide(L)'
;MSEIHLKAETFLNAYIGAFEAFDAERIASFYNAPCVTMRGDGEVMAFATQAETSDFFAVVVPKYQHDGMTSFAFDDLEVAGLGAASARLTCRWRMLRKDGSVIRAWRQTYVITRRDDEWAILCSLMHQ
;
A
#
# COMPACT_ATOMS: atom_id res chain seq x y z
N MET A 1 14.54 1.97 17.42
CA MET A 1 13.87 1.69 16.13
C MET A 1 14.92 1.11 15.18
N SER A 2 14.66 -0.03 14.52
CA SER A 2 15.64 -0.69 13.63
C SER A 2 15.71 -0.03 12.24
N GLU A 3 16.81 -0.21 11.51
CA GLU A 3 16.98 0.34 10.15
C GLU A 3 15.84 -0.06 9.20
N ILE A 4 15.39 -1.31 9.23
CA ILE A 4 14.27 -1.79 8.40
C ILE A 4 12.94 -1.09 8.75
N HIS A 5 12.78 -0.63 9.99
CA HIS A 5 11.56 0.05 10.41
C HIS A 5 11.52 1.47 9.82
N LEU A 6 12.64 2.19 9.84
CA LEU A 6 12.75 3.51 9.20
C LEU A 6 12.53 3.42 7.68
N LYS A 7 13.06 2.37 7.04
CA LYS A 7 12.82 2.09 5.61
C LYS A 7 11.34 1.80 5.34
N ALA A 8 10.68 1.03 6.20
CA ALA A 8 9.25 0.76 6.08
C ALA A 8 8.40 2.03 6.22
N GLU A 9 8.69 2.89 7.19
CA GLU A 9 8.00 4.19 7.33
C GLU A 9 8.20 5.08 6.10
N THR A 10 9.43 5.15 5.60
CA THR A 10 9.75 5.93 4.40
C THR A 10 9.00 5.39 3.17
N PHE A 11 8.96 4.06 3.01
CA PHE A 11 8.20 3.39 1.96
C PHE A 11 6.71 3.71 2.04
N LEU A 12 6.09 3.57 3.22
CA LEU A 12 4.66 3.84 3.41
C LEU A 12 4.32 5.33 3.23
N ASN A 13 5.17 6.25 3.68
CA ASN A 13 4.98 7.68 3.46
C ASN A 13 5.07 8.06 1.97
N ALA A 14 6.00 7.46 1.23
CA ALA A 14 6.07 7.64 -0.22
C ALA A 14 4.82 7.08 -0.91
N TYR A 15 4.30 5.94 -0.42
CA TYR A 15 3.09 5.33 -0.94
C TYR A 15 1.84 6.19 -0.68
N ILE A 16 1.74 6.80 0.52
CA ILE A 16 0.73 7.83 0.81
C ILE A 16 0.82 8.98 -0.20
N GLY A 17 2.02 9.52 -0.42
CA GLY A 17 2.21 10.64 -1.34
C GLY A 17 1.77 10.34 -2.77
N ALA A 18 1.86 9.09 -3.23
CA ALA A 18 1.35 8.67 -4.53
C ALA A 18 -0.20 8.67 -4.58
N PHE A 19 -0.86 8.22 -3.51
CA PHE A 19 -2.31 8.31 -3.38
C PHE A 19 -2.82 9.74 -3.27
N GLU A 20 -2.13 10.60 -2.52
CA GLU A 20 -2.48 12.02 -2.36
C GLU A 20 -2.33 12.80 -3.67
N ALA A 21 -1.38 12.39 -4.53
CA ALA A 21 -1.24 12.89 -5.88
C ALA A 21 -2.26 12.30 -6.88
N PHE A 22 -3.04 11.30 -6.45
CA PHE A 22 -3.99 10.56 -7.28
C PHE A 22 -3.35 9.97 -8.54
N ASP A 23 -2.11 9.52 -8.43
CA ASP A 23 -1.29 9.04 -9.53
C ASP A 23 -1.31 7.50 -9.58
N ALA A 24 -2.22 6.93 -10.36
CA ALA A 24 -2.43 5.48 -10.45
C ALA A 24 -1.17 4.73 -10.90
N GLU A 25 -0.44 5.27 -11.88
CA GLU A 25 0.80 4.67 -12.39
C GLU A 25 1.88 4.66 -11.30
N ARG A 26 2.02 5.78 -10.58
CA ARG A 26 2.96 5.86 -9.47
C ARG A 26 2.56 4.95 -8.31
N ILE A 27 1.28 4.79 -7.99
CA ILE A 27 0.82 3.82 -6.98
C ILE A 27 1.18 2.39 -7.41
N ALA A 28 0.97 2.06 -8.69
CA ALA A 28 1.30 0.75 -9.23
C ALA A 28 2.81 0.45 -9.21
N SER A 29 3.68 1.47 -9.30
CA SER A 29 5.14 1.26 -9.25
C SER A 29 5.64 0.71 -7.90
N PHE A 30 4.86 0.88 -6.82
CA PHE A 30 5.13 0.29 -5.51
C PHE A 30 4.88 -1.22 -5.45
N TYR A 31 4.35 -1.83 -6.50
CA TYR A 31 4.08 -3.27 -6.57
C TYR A 31 5.10 -3.97 -7.48
N ASN A 32 5.35 -5.24 -7.18
CA ASN A 32 6.00 -6.15 -8.11
C ASN A 32 5.01 -6.58 -9.20
N ALA A 33 5.57 -7.04 -10.32
CA ALA A 33 4.85 -7.89 -11.26
C ALA A 33 5.64 -9.20 -11.40
N PRO A 34 5.07 -10.37 -11.04
CA PRO A 34 3.71 -10.55 -10.53
C PRO A 34 3.53 -10.13 -9.05
N CYS A 35 2.29 -9.83 -8.65
CA CYS A 35 1.91 -9.66 -7.24
C CYS A 35 0.48 -10.17 -6.96
N VAL A 36 0.15 -10.31 -5.67
CA VAL A 36 -1.17 -10.75 -5.21
C VAL A 36 -1.73 -9.76 -4.19
N THR A 37 -3.00 -9.38 -4.34
CA THR A 37 -3.72 -8.57 -3.37
C THR A 37 -5.00 -9.27 -2.91
N MET A 38 -5.30 -9.21 -1.62
CA MET A 38 -6.58 -9.62 -1.05
C MET A 38 -7.31 -8.39 -0.53
N ARG A 39 -8.52 -8.19 -1.06
CA ARG A 39 -9.39 -7.07 -0.69
C ARG A 39 -10.13 -7.38 0.61
N GLY A 40 -10.72 -6.34 1.21
CA GLY A 40 -11.42 -6.46 2.50
C GLY A 40 -12.70 -7.31 2.47
N ASP A 41 -13.20 -7.66 1.28
CA ASP A 41 -14.29 -8.62 1.05
C ASP A 41 -13.79 -10.07 0.89
N GLY A 42 -12.48 -10.30 1.02
CA GLY A 42 -11.84 -11.61 0.87
C GLY A 42 -11.52 -11.99 -0.58
N GLU A 43 -11.86 -11.13 -1.56
CA GLU A 43 -11.50 -11.35 -2.95
C GLU A 43 -9.99 -11.32 -3.14
N VAL A 44 -9.44 -12.38 -3.72
CA VAL A 44 -8.02 -12.49 -4.06
C VAL A 44 -7.85 -12.19 -5.55
N MET A 45 -7.00 -11.21 -5.85
CA MET A 45 -6.62 -10.81 -7.19
C MET A 45 -5.12 -11.04 -7.37
N ALA A 46 -4.73 -11.57 -8.52
CA ALA A 46 -3.33 -11.67 -8.93
C ALA A 46 -3.12 -10.79 -10.16
N PHE A 47 -2.04 -10.01 -10.14
CA PHE A 47 -1.63 -9.18 -11.27
C PHE A 47 -0.34 -9.79 -11.82
N ALA A 48 -0.39 -10.27 -13.06
CA ALA A 48 0.76 -10.86 -13.75
C ALA A 48 1.71 -9.80 -14.29
N THR A 49 1.20 -8.60 -14.61
CA THR A 49 1.95 -7.52 -15.25
C THR A 49 1.79 -6.20 -14.51
N GLN A 50 2.71 -5.27 -14.73
CA GLN A 50 2.56 -3.91 -14.18
C GLN A 50 1.38 -3.15 -14.77
N ALA A 51 0.98 -3.45 -16.02
CA ALA A 51 -0.19 -2.85 -16.64
C ALA A 51 -1.46 -3.23 -15.87
N GLU A 52 -1.62 -4.49 -15.47
CA GLU A 52 -2.77 -4.95 -14.69
C GLU A 52 -2.87 -4.27 -13.31
N THR A 53 -1.73 -4.06 -12.64
CA THR A 53 -1.70 -3.31 -11.39
C THR A 53 -2.09 -1.84 -11.60
N SER A 54 -1.62 -1.22 -12.70
CA SER A 54 -1.99 0.16 -13.06
C SER A 54 -3.48 0.28 -13.37
N ASP A 55 -4.03 -0.64 -14.16
CA ASP A 55 -5.46 -0.69 -14.51
C ASP A 55 -6.33 -0.84 -13.24
N PHE A 56 -5.89 -1.65 -12.28
CA PHE A 56 -6.55 -1.76 -10.99
C PHE A 56 -6.59 -0.42 -10.24
N PHE A 57 -5.45 0.28 -10.13
CA PHE A 57 -5.40 1.57 -9.44
C PHE A 57 -6.10 2.70 -10.21
N ALA A 58 -6.18 2.62 -11.53
CA ALA A 58 -6.97 3.53 -12.35
C ALA A 58 -8.48 3.45 -12.03
N VAL A 59 -8.96 2.32 -11.48
CA VAL A 59 -10.33 2.18 -10.97
C VAL A 59 -10.45 2.58 -9.50
N VAL A 60 -9.46 2.23 -8.67
CA VAL A 60 -9.50 2.51 -7.22
C VAL A 60 -9.38 4.00 -6.91
N VAL A 61 -8.47 4.71 -7.58
CA VAL A 61 -8.18 6.12 -7.29
C VAL A 61 -9.40 7.03 -7.48
N PRO A 62 -10.14 6.99 -8.61
CA PRO A 62 -11.34 7.80 -8.79
C PRO A 62 -12.43 7.50 -7.75
N LYS A 63 -12.56 6.25 -7.33
CA LYS A 63 -13.50 5.89 -6.26
C LYS A 63 -13.12 6.56 -4.94
N TYR A 64 -11.85 6.52 -4.56
CA TYR A 64 -11.38 7.17 -3.35
C TYR A 64 -11.52 8.70 -3.40
N GLN A 65 -11.26 9.31 -4.56
CA GLN A 65 -11.55 10.72 -4.80
C GLN A 65 -13.05 11.03 -4.61
N HIS A 66 -13.91 10.22 -5.21
CA HIS A 66 -15.36 10.38 -5.10
C HIS A 66 -15.86 10.27 -3.65
N ASP A 67 -15.27 9.37 -2.86
CA ASP A 67 -15.57 9.20 -1.43
C ASP A 67 -15.06 10.37 -0.55
N GLY A 68 -14.33 11.32 -1.15
CA GLY A 68 -13.84 12.55 -0.51
C GLY A 68 -12.44 12.42 0.10
N MET A 69 -11.65 11.43 -0.32
CA MET A 69 -10.29 11.22 0.16
C MET A 69 -9.38 12.38 -0.21
N THR A 70 -8.60 12.84 0.77
CA THR A 70 -7.51 13.80 0.55
C THR A 70 -6.16 13.29 1.01
N SER A 71 -6.15 12.38 1.98
CA SER A 71 -4.91 11.83 2.53
C SER A 71 -5.14 10.46 3.17
N PHE A 72 -4.02 9.79 3.44
CA PHE A 72 -3.96 8.61 4.27
C PHE A 72 -3.07 8.87 5.48
N ALA A 73 -3.36 8.17 6.58
CA ALA A 73 -2.46 8.02 7.70
C ALA A 73 -2.36 6.55 8.08
N PHE A 74 -1.28 6.16 8.73
CA PHE A 74 -1.16 4.85 9.35
C PHE A 74 -0.71 4.94 10.80
N ASP A 75 -1.09 3.94 11.57
CA ASP A 75 -0.63 3.69 12.94
C ASP A 75 -0.44 2.18 13.14
N ASP A 76 -0.02 1.78 14.36
CA ASP A 76 0.24 0.39 14.73
C ASP A 76 1.16 -0.36 13.74
N LEU A 77 2.22 0.32 13.28
CA LEU A 77 3.18 -0.25 12.33
C LEU A 77 4.05 -1.33 13.01
N GLU A 78 3.80 -2.58 12.64
CA GLU A 78 4.65 -3.72 12.91
C GLU A 78 5.55 -4.00 11.71
N VAL A 79 6.85 -4.19 11.97
CA VAL A 79 7.83 -4.53 10.93
C VAL A 79 8.61 -5.76 11.36
N ALA A 80 8.63 -6.77 10.50
CA ALA A 80 9.45 -7.96 10.68
C ALA A 80 10.32 -8.18 9.44
N GLY A 81 11.64 -8.08 9.60
CA GLY A 81 12.58 -8.45 8.54
C GLY A 81 12.50 -9.96 8.28
N LEU A 82 12.50 -10.35 7.00
CA LEU A 82 12.48 -11.76 6.56
C LEU A 82 13.81 -12.16 5.90
N GLY A 83 14.84 -11.34 6.08
CA GLY A 83 16.15 -11.44 5.45
C GLY A 83 16.64 -10.07 5.00
N ALA A 84 17.73 -10.04 4.23
CA ALA A 84 18.32 -8.79 3.74
C ALA A 84 17.50 -8.12 2.61
N ALA A 85 16.63 -8.88 1.94
CA ALA A 85 15.91 -8.45 0.74
C ALA A 85 14.38 -8.52 0.86
N SER A 86 13.84 -8.75 2.06
CA SER A 86 12.40 -8.90 2.27
C SER A 86 11.98 -8.50 3.69
N ALA A 87 10.75 -8.02 3.82
CA ALA A 87 10.13 -7.70 5.09
C ALA A 87 8.62 -7.88 5.04
N ARG A 88 8.03 -8.14 6.21
CA ARG A 88 6.59 -8.06 6.45
C ARG A 88 6.28 -6.75 7.15
N LEU A 89 5.36 -5.99 6.59
CA LEU A 89 4.79 -4.80 7.22
C LEU A 89 3.36 -5.10 7.63
N THR A 90 2.91 -4.64 8.79
CA THR A 90 1.48 -4.63 9.13
C THR A 90 1.17 -3.30 9.78
N CYS A 91 0.16 -2.60 9.28
CA CYS A 91 -0.27 -1.35 9.87
C CYS A 91 -1.80 -1.24 9.82
N ARG A 92 -2.32 -0.29 10.58
CA ARG A 92 -3.70 0.16 10.46
C ARG A 92 -3.73 1.43 9.62
N TRP A 93 -4.44 1.38 8.51
CA TRP A 93 -4.68 2.53 7.64
C TRP A 93 -5.89 3.33 8.10
N ARG A 94 -5.84 4.63 7.86
CA ARG A 94 -6.95 5.57 7.96
C ARG A 94 -7.00 6.42 6.70
N MET A 95 -8.11 6.32 5.97
CA MET A 95 -8.45 7.16 4.83
C MET A 95 -9.15 8.42 5.33
N LEU A 96 -8.64 9.59 4.98
CA LEU A 96 -9.04 10.85 5.60
C LEU A 96 -9.68 11.81 4.60
N ARG A 97 -10.67 12.57 5.07
CA ARG A 97 -11.17 13.78 4.41
C ARG A 97 -10.29 14.98 4.74
N LYS A 98 -10.54 16.09 4.03
CA LYS A 98 -9.85 17.38 4.22
C LYS A 98 -9.90 17.91 5.67
N ASP A 99 -11.00 17.65 6.38
CA ASP A 99 -11.19 18.08 7.77
C ASP A 99 -10.51 17.15 8.80
N GLY A 100 -9.82 16.10 8.33
CA GLY A 100 -9.19 15.08 9.16
C GLY A 100 -10.13 13.98 9.63
N SER A 101 -11.42 14.03 9.29
CA SER A 101 -12.36 12.95 9.61
C SER A 101 -12.03 11.67 8.84
N VAL A 102 -12.22 10.52 9.49
CA VAL A 102 -11.96 9.21 8.89
C VAL A 102 -13.12 8.82 7.98
N ILE A 103 -12.82 8.52 6.72
CA ILE A 103 -13.73 7.89 5.75
C ILE A 103 -13.82 6.39 6.05
N ARG A 104 -12.66 5.75 6.19
CA ARG A 104 -12.51 4.31 6.42
C ARG A 104 -11.22 4.02 7.17
N ALA A 105 -11.22 2.97 7.98
CA ALA A 105 -10.01 2.39 8.56
C ALA A 105 -10.00 0.87 8.35
N TRP A 106 -8.82 0.29 8.20
CA TRP A 106 -8.63 -1.16 8.07
C TRP A 106 -7.21 -1.56 8.46
N ARG A 107 -6.98 -2.85 8.74
CA ARG A 107 -5.64 -3.39 8.94
C ARG A 107 -5.14 -4.00 7.64
N GLN A 108 -3.85 -3.83 7.34
CA GLN A 108 -3.26 -4.37 6.13
C GLN A 108 -1.88 -4.92 6.41
N THR A 109 -1.61 -6.12 5.89
CA THR A 109 -0.28 -6.72 5.89
C THR A 109 0.29 -6.71 4.48
N TYR A 110 1.55 -6.33 4.37
CA TYR A 110 2.32 -6.39 3.15
C TYR A 110 3.49 -7.34 3.32
N VAL A 111 3.79 -8.12 2.29
CA VAL A 111 5.14 -8.66 2.08
C VAL A 111 5.79 -7.79 1.02
N ILE A 112 6.89 -7.14 1.38
CA ILE A 112 7.71 -6.34 0.48
C ILE A 112 9.03 -7.04 0.20
N THR A 113 9.53 -6.87 -1.02
CA THR A 113 10.83 -7.37 -1.47
C THR A 113 11.64 -6.24 -2.06
N ARG A 114 12.96 -6.39 -2.04
CA ARG A 114 13.87 -5.49 -2.72
C ARG A 114 13.81 -5.75 -4.23
N ARG A 115 13.55 -4.71 -5.01
CA ARG A 115 13.61 -4.66 -6.47
C ARG A 115 14.69 -3.63 -6.81
N ASP A 116 15.86 -4.10 -7.21
CA ASP A 116 17.07 -3.28 -7.36
C ASP A 116 17.41 -2.51 -6.06
N ASP A 117 17.33 -1.18 -6.08
CA ASP A 117 17.57 -0.33 -4.90
C ASP A 117 16.27 0.19 -4.24
N GLU A 118 15.11 -0.27 -4.72
CA GLU A 118 13.80 0.10 -4.21
C GLU A 118 13.10 -1.08 -3.52
N TRP A 119 12.06 -0.77 -2.74
CA TRP A 119 11.16 -1.77 -2.17
C TRP A 119 9.87 -1.83 -2.98
N ALA A 120 9.32 -3.02 -3.15
CA ALA A 120 8.07 -3.24 -3.85
C ALA A 120 7.22 -4.31 -3.14
N ILE A 121 5.90 -4.17 -3.22
CA ILE A 121 4.89 -5.06 -2.65
C ILE A 121 4.80 -6.31 -3.52
N LEU A 122 5.13 -7.46 -2.95
CA LEU A 122 4.88 -8.77 -3.54
C LEU A 122 3.47 -9.27 -3.19
N CYS A 123 3.03 -9.02 -1.95
CA CYS A 123 1.72 -9.43 -1.47
C CYS A 123 1.10 -8.34 -0.59
N SER A 124 -0.20 -8.11 -0.75
CA SER A 124 -1.00 -7.17 0.02
C SER A 124 -2.26 -7.86 0.54
N LEU A 125 -2.52 -7.80 1.84
CA LEU A 125 -3.64 -8.50 2.47
C LEU A 125 -4.39 -7.54 3.39
N MET A 126 -5.61 -7.14 3.00
CA MET A 126 -6.51 -6.43 3.90
C MET A 126 -7.16 -7.41 4.89
N HIS A 127 -7.22 -7.04 6.17
CA HIS A 127 -7.82 -7.85 7.24
C HIS A 127 -8.30 -6.96 8.41
N GLN A 128 -8.85 -7.58 9.46
CA GLN A 128 -9.35 -6.92 10.67
C GLN A 128 -8.37 -7.09 11.83
#